data_AF-A0A6J5VKF2-F1
#
_entry.id   AF-A0A6J5VKF2-F1
#
_cell.length_a   1.000
_cell.length_b   1.000
_cell.length_c   1.000
_cell.angle_alpha   90.00
_cell.angle_beta   90.00
_cell.angle_gamma   90.00
#
_symmetry.space_group_name_H-M   'P 1'
#
loop_
_entity.id
_entity.type
_entity.pdbx_description
1 polymer ?
#
loop_
_entity_poly.entity_id
_entity_poly.type
_entity_poly.pdbx_seq_one_letter_code
_entity_poly.pdbx_strand_id
1 'polypeptide(L)'
;MPALSLILIQQSEELSLRYDDSCGRTGCGYSSGHAKKVDSNVTYDKPARVYTKAEVSLHNKRTDCWVIIKDKVYDVTSYVEEHPGGDAILDHAGDDSTEGFFGPQHATRVFDMINDFYIGDLKL
;
A
#
# COMPACT_ATOMS: atom_id res chain seq x y z
N MET A 1 -10.78 -52.83 -7.46
CA MET A 1 -9.33 -53.14 -7.57
C MET A 1 -8.66 -51.97 -8.26
N PRO A 2 -7.59 -51.36 -7.73
CA PRO A 2 -7.18 -51.16 -6.33
C PRO A 2 -7.07 -49.63 -5.98
N ALA A 3 -7.47 -49.21 -4.77
CA ALA A 3 -6.65 -49.02 -3.55
C ALA A 3 -6.05 -47.59 -3.47
N LEU A 4 -6.56 -46.75 -2.56
CA LEU A 4 -6.20 -46.64 -1.13
C LEU A 4 -4.89 -45.87 -0.88
N SER A 5 -5.01 -44.68 -0.31
CA SER A 5 -4.25 -44.33 0.90
C SER A 5 -4.99 -43.24 1.68
N LEU A 6 -5.56 -43.69 2.79
CA LEU A 6 -6.05 -42.90 3.92
C LEU A 6 -4.92 -42.82 4.96
N ILE A 7 -5.19 -42.13 6.07
CA ILE A 7 -4.40 -41.95 7.32
C ILE A 7 -3.61 -40.63 7.30
N LEU A 8 -4.03 -39.50 7.88
CA LEU A 8 -4.75 -39.19 9.13
C LEU A 8 -3.88 -39.38 10.37
N ILE A 9 -3.17 -38.33 10.81
CA ILE A 9 -2.82 -38.12 12.22
C ILE A 9 -3.02 -36.63 12.55
N GLN A 10 -3.86 -36.43 13.56
CA GLN A 10 -4.22 -35.20 14.25
C GLN A 10 -3.46 -35.12 15.57
N GLN A 11 -3.47 -33.93 16.20
CA GLN A 11 -2.96 -33.59 17.55
C GLN A 11 -1.47 -33.20 17.57
N SER A 12 -1.01 -32.15 18.24
CA SER A 12 -1.60 -31.22 19.20
C SER A 12 -0.53 -30.18 19.61
N GLU A 13 -0.98 -29.10 20.25
CA GLU A 13 -0.21 -28.29 21.23
C GLU A 13 0.87 -27.32 20.69
N GLU A 14 0.60 -26.01 20.67
CA GLU A 14 0.70 -25.05 21.79
C GLU A 14 2.06 -24.32 21.82
N LEU A 15 1.98 -23.02 21.54
CA LEU A 15 2.62 -21.93 22.27
C LEU A 15 3.98 -22.22 22.97
N SER A 16 5.09 -21.73 22.40
CA SER A 16 6.24 -21.33 23.21
C SER A 16 6.97 -20.16 22.56
N LEU A 17 6.56 -18.97 22.99
CA LEU A 17 7.40 -17.79 23.05
C LEU A 17 8.71 -18.13 23.77
N ARG A 18 9.85 -17.93 23.10
CA ARG A 18 11.12 -17.72 23.78
C ARG A 18 11.57 -16.29 23.53
N TYR A 19 11.10 -15.44 24.44
CA TYR A 19 11.61 -14.11 24.69
C TYR A 19 12.91 -14.29 25.47
N ASP A 20 14.04 -13.87 24.92
CA ASP A 20 15.34 -13.95 25.57
C ASP A 20 15.48 -12.77 26.55
N ASP A 21 15.39 -13.06 27.85
CA ASP A 21 15.64 -12.11 28.93
C ASP A 21 17.07 -12.32 29.44
N SER A 22 17.92 -11.33 29.22
CA SER A 22 19.18 -11.17 29.96
C SER A 22 19.41 -9.71 30.29
N CYS A 23 18.70 -9.27 31.34
CA CYS A 23 19.00 -8.07 32.10
C CYS A 23 20.35 -8.21 32.82
N GLY A 24 21.42 -7.67 32.22
CA GLY A 24 22.72 -7.44 32.84
C GLY A 24 22.85 -5.99 33.31
N ARG A 25 22.94 -5.79 34.64
CA ARG A 25 23.16 -4.50 35.31
C ARG A 25 24.57 -3.96 35.12
N THR A 26 24.70 -2.66 34.81
CA THR A 26 25.74 -1.63 35.13
C THR A 26 25.81 -0.68 33.93
N GLY A 27 25.91 0.65 33.98
CA GLY A 27 26.18 1.68 34.99
C GLY A 27 26.16 3.04 34.25
N CYS A 28 26.14 4.15 34.99
CA CYS A 28 26.00 5.54 34.51
C CYS A 28 26.98 6.00 33.41
N GLY A 29 26.55 7.00 32.61
CA GLY A 29 27.47 7.90 31.89
C GLY A 29 26.77 8.84 30.90
N TYR A 30 26.58 10.11 31.26
CA TYR A 30 26.25 11.18 30.32
C TYR A 30 27.48 11.52 29.45
N SER A 31 27.33 11.56 28.13
CA SER A 31 28.09 12.46 27.26
C SER A 31 27.57 12.49 25.83
N SER A 32 27.04 13.66 25.45
CA SER A 32 27.17 14.37 24.17
C SER A 32 27.35 13.56 22.86
N GLY A 33 26.44 13.75 21.90
CA GLY A 33 26.65 13.32 20.51
C GLY A 33 25.55 13.79 19.55
N HIS A 34 25.87 14.75 18.69
CA HIS A 34 25.14 15.04 17.46
C HIS A 34 25.12 13.82 16.52
N ALA A 35 23.97 13.52 15.89
CA ALA A 35 23.82 13.44 14.42
C ALA A 35 22.54 12.67 14.02
N LYS A 36 21.79 13.27 13.10
CA LYS A 36 20.58 12.73 12.48
C LYS A 36 20.85 11.47 11.66
N LYS A 37 19.88 10.57 11.59
CA LYS A 37 19.65 9.71 10.42
C LYS A 37 18.17 9.79 10.06
N VAL A 38 17.89 10.78 9.22
CA VAL A 38 16.74 10.73 8.32
C VAL A 38 17.24 9.87 7.18
N ASP A 39 16.70 8.67 7.02
CA ASP A 39 16.98 7.86 5.84
C ASP A 39 16.13 8.40 4.68
N SER A 40 16.56 9.57 4.21
CA SER A 40 16.15 10.19 2.95
C SER A 40 17.02 9.63 1.84
N ASN A 41 16.52 8.65 1.08
CA ASN A 41 16.87 8.52 -0.34
C ASN A 41 16.06 7.43 -1.05
N VAL A 42 14.87 7.79 -1.55
CA VAL A 42 14.43 7.27 -2.86
C VAL A 42 13.74 8.42 -3.59
N THR A 43 14.51 9.23 -4.32
CA THR A 43 13.95 10.00 -5.43
C THR A 43 13.67 9.00 -6.55
N TYR A 44 12.43 8.54 -6.66
CA TYR A 44 11.97 7.80 -7.83
C TYR A 44 11.88 8.81 -8.99
N ASP A 45 12.99 9.14 -9.65
CA ASP A 45 12.97 9.86 -10.93
C ASP A 45 12.60 8.87 -12.05
N LYS A 46 11.43 8.23 -11.92
CA LYS A 46 10.77 7.68 -13.11
C LYS A 46 10.39 8.90 -13.95
N PRO A 47 10.75 8.96 -15.25
CA PRO A 47 10.22 10.00 -16.11
C PRO A 47 8.69 9.91 -16.04
N ALA A 48 8.07 10.99 -15.58
CA ALA A 48 6.62 11.04 -15.44
C ALA A 48 6.01 10.80 -16.81
N ARG A 49 5.33 9.66 -16.95
CA ARG A 49 4.58 9.34 -18.16
C ARG A 49 3.39 10.28 -18.22
N VAL A 50 2.99 10.65 -19.44
CA VAL A 50 1.85 11.52 -19.66
C VAL A 50 0.73 10.70 -20.28
N TYR A 51 -0.41 10.67 -19.61
CA TYR A 51 -1.56 9.86 -19.99
C TYR A 51 -2.72 10.74 -20.43
N THR A 52 -3.54 10.29 -21.38
CA THR A 52 -4.76 11.02 -21.76
C THR A 52 -5.96 10.52 -20.96
N LYS A 53 -6.99 11.36 -20.76
CA LYS A 53 -8.24 10.91 -20.12
C LYS A 53 -8.86 9.71 -20.83
N ALA A 54 -8.76 9.67 -22.17
CA ALA A 54 -9.23 8.55 -22.97
C ALA A 54 -8.48 7.24 -22.66
N GLU A 55 -7.17 7.32 -22.46
CA GLU A 55 -6.35 6.17 -22.06
C GLU A 55 -6.72 5.69 -20.66
N VAL A 56 -6.79 6.60 -19.69
CA VAL A 56 -7.18 6.27 -18.31
C VAL A 56 -8.56 5.61 -18.25
N SER A 57 -9.52 6.05 -19.08
CA SER A 57 -10.87 5.48 -19.12
C SER A 57 -10.95 4.02 -19.56
N LEU A 58 -9.90 3.48 -20.18
CA LEU A 58 -9.82 2.06 -20.53
C LEU A 58 -9.53 1.17 -19.31
N HIS A 59 -8.96 1.75 -18.25
CA HIS A 59 -8.55 1.07 -17.03
C HIS A 59 -9.63 1.20 -15.94
N ASN A 60 -10.79 0.60 -16.22
CA ASN A 60 -12.01 0.73 -15.41
C ASN A 60 -12.49 -0.59 -14.77
N LYS A 61 -11.58 -1.56 -14.57
CA LYS A 61 -11.92 -2.90 -14.08
C LYS A 61 -11.28 -3.15 -12.72
N ARG A 62 -11.86 -4.05 -11.93
CA ARG A 62 -11.28 -4.49 -10.65
C ARG A 62 -9.85 -5.01 -10.77
N THR A 63 -9.50 -5.65 -11.88
CA THR A 63 -8.16 -6.17 -12.16
C THR A 63 -7.27 -5.19 -12.92
N ASP A 64 -7.76 -4.00 -13.23
CA ASP A 64 -7.09 -2.96 -14.03
C ASP A 64 -7.80 -1.61 -13.80
N CYS A 65 -7.48 -0.96 -12.68
CA CYS A 65 -8.19 0.19 -12.13
C CYS A 65 -7.24 1.37 -11.97
N TRP A 66 -7.43 2.40 -12.81
CA TRP A 66 -6.71 3.66 -12.68
C TRP A 66 -7.65 4.78 -12.26
N VAL A 67 -7.12 5.77 -11.56
CA VAL A 67 -7.88 6.93 -11.09
C VAL A 67 -7.10 8.21 -11.33
N ILE A 68 -7.82 9.30 -11.59
CA ILE A 68 -7.25 10.64 -11.73
C ILE A 68 -7.52 11.42 -10.45
N ILE A 69 -6.47 12.01 -9.87
CA ILE A 69 -6.57 12.88 -8.70
C ILE A 69 -5.69 14.10 -8.93
N LYS A 70 -6.29 15.30 -8.99
CA LYS A 70 -5.58 16.58 -9.23
C LYS A 70 -4.59 16.50 -10.40
N ASP A 71 -5.09 16.11 -11.57
CA ASP A 71 -4.32 16.01 -12.82
C ASP A 71 -3.17 14.99 -12.78
N LYS A 72 -3.20 14.06 -11.82
CA LYS A 72 -2.25 12.95 -11.71
C LYS A 72 -2.96 11.62 -11.87
N VAL A 73 -2.27 10.66 -12.45
CA VAL A 73 -2.80 9.32 -12.72
C VAL A 73 -2.16 8.32 -11.79
N TYR A 74 -3.00 7.50 -11.16
CA TYR A 74 -2.61 6.50 -10.18
C TYR A 74 -3.15 5.13 -10.58
N ASP A 75 -2.31 4.11 -10.51
CA ASP A 75 -2.70 2.71 -10.71
C ASP A 75 -2.99 2.07 -9.34
N VAL A 76 -4.28 1.99 -8.99
CA VAL A 76 -4.74 1.46 -7.71
C VAL A 76 -5.17 0.00 -7.81
N THR A 77 -4.86 -0.69 -8.92
CA THR A 77 -5.26 -2.07 -9.19
C THR A 77 -4.93 -3.01 -8.04
N SER A 78 -3.71 -2.93 -7.51
CA SER A 78 -3.28 -3.78 -6.39
C SER A 78 -3.95 -3.44 -5.06
N TYR A 79 -4.57 -2.26 -4.94
CA TYR A 79 -5.18 -1.77 -3.71
C TYR A 79 -6.70 -1.96 -3.67
N VAL A 80 -7.35 -2.28 -4.79
CA VAL A 80 -8.82 -2.38 -4.87
C VAL A 80 -9.40 -3.31 -3.79
N GLU A 81 -8.79 -4.47 -3.54
CA GLU A 81 -9.25 -5.44 -2.54
C GLU A 81 -8.91 -5.04 -1.09
N GLU A 82 -7.90 -4.17 -0.92
CA GLU A 82 -7.45 -3.69 0.40
C GLU A 82 -8.14 -2.38 0.80
N HIS A 83 -8.91 -1.78 -0.11
CA HIS A 83 -9.58 -0.51 0.10
C HIS A 83 -10.65 -0.64 1.21
N PRO A 84 -10.55 0.11 2.33
CA PRO A 84 -11.51 0.02 3.44
C PRO A 84 -12.94 0.40 3.07
N GLY A 85 -13.13 1.19 2.00
CA GLY A 85 -14.44 1.52 1.44
C GLY A 85 -15.00 0.46 0.47
N GLY A 86 -14.30 -0.65 0.28
CA GLY A 86 -14.66 -1.72 -0.65
C GLY A 86 -14.83 -1.20 -2.08
N ASP A 87 -15.94 -1.61 -2.70
CA ASP A 87 -16.25 -1.37 -4.11
C ASP A 87 -16.47 0.10 -4.48
N ALA A 88 -16.56 1.01 -3.50
CA ALA A 88 -16.69 2.44 -3.74
C ALA A 88 -15.52 3.03 -4.57
N ILE A 89 -14.36 2.38 -4.58
CA ILE A 89 -13.23 2.77 -5.44
C ILE A 89 -13.54 2.54 -6.93
N LEU A 90 -14.39 1.57 -7.25
CA LEU A 90 -14.72 1.18 -8.62
C LEU A 90 -15.72 2.13 -9.28
N ASP A 91 -16.50 2.88 -8.49
CA ASP A 91 -17.47 3.85 -8.99
C ASP A 91 -16.80 4.97 -9.81
N HIS A 92 -15.52 5.21 -9.58
CA HIS A 92 -14.71 6.19 -10.29
C HIS A 92 -13.52 5.57 -11.03
N ALA A 93 -13.54 4.26 -11.28
CA ALA A 93 -12.49 3.59 -12.04
C ALA A 93 -12.45 4.12 -13.49
N GLY A 94 -11.26 4.59 -13.90
CA GLY A 94 -11.02 5.19 -15.21
C GLY A 94 -11.43 6.66 -15.34
N ASP A 95 -11.79 7.34 -14.25
CA ASP A 95 -12.19 8.76 -14.30
C ASP A 95 -11.53 9.59 -13.16
N ASP A 96 -11.93 10.86 -13.05
CA ASP A 96 -11.55 11.75 -11.97
C ASP A 96 -12.27 11.39 -10.66
N SER A 97 -11.44 11.05 -9.68
CA SER A 97 -11.83 10.69 -8.31
C SER A 97 -11.44 11.79 -7.33
N THR A 98 -11.08 12.99 -7.79
CA THR A 98 -10.52 14.05 -6.94
C THR A 98 -11.49 14.39 -5.81
N GLU A 99 -12.76 14.64 -6.12
CA GLU A 99 -13.77 14.99 -5.11
C GLU A 99 -14.01 13.85 -4.10
N GLY A 100 -14.11 12.61 -4.59
CA GLY A 100 -14.29 11.44 -3.73
C GLY A 100 -13.07 11.18 -2.84
N PHE A 101 -11.87 11.38 -3.36
CA PHE A 101 -10.63 11.17 -2.63
C PHE A 101 -10.39 12.22 -1.54
N PHE A 102 -10.69 13.50 -1.80
CA PHE A 102 -10.57 14.57 -0.80
C PHE A 102 -11.79 14.70 0.14
N GLY A 103 -12.75 13.77 0.06
CA GLY A 103 -13.91 13.75 0.94
C GLY A 103 -13.58 13.36 2.40
N PRO A 104 -14.54 13.54 3.32
CA PRO A 104 -14.35 13.32 4.76
C PRO A 104 -14.07 11.86 5.15
N GLN A 105 -14.24 10.91 4.23
CA GLN A 105 -13.95 9.49 4.44
C GLN A 105 -12.44 9.18 4.50
N HIS A 106 -11.57 10.05 3.97
CA HIS A 106 -10.13 9.84 3.99
C HIS A 106 -9.42 10.74 5.00
N ALA A 107 -8.61 10.14 5.87
CA ALA A 107 -7.71 10.87 6.76
C ALA A 107 -6.50 11.41 5.97
N THR A 108 -5.89 12.50 6.45
CA THR A 108 -4.75 13.16 5.77
C THR A 108 -3.59 12.21 5.44
N ARG A 109 -3.35 11.20 6.29
CA ARG A 109 -2.33 10.17 6.07
C ARG A 109 -2.51 9.33 4.80
N VAL A 110 -3.73 9.26 4.25
CA VAL A 110 -4.03 8.53 3.00
C VAL A 110 -3.37 9.23 1.80
N PHE A 111 -3.17 10.54 1.88
CA PHE A 111 -2.51 11.34 0.84
C PHE A 111 -1.02 11.02 0.68
N ASP A 112 -0.38 10.46 1.71
CA ASP A 112 1.00 10.01 1.62
C ASP A 112 1.09 8.64 0.91
N MET A 113 0.16 7.73 1.23
CA MET A 113 0.13 6.37 0.67
C MET A 113 -0.15 6.34 -0.83
N ILE A 114 -0.96 7.28 -1.35
CA ILE A 114 -1.33 7.25 -2.77
C ILE A 114 -0.14 7.49 -3.71
N ASN A 115 0.94 8.10 -3.21
CA ASN A 115 2.13 8.36 -4.01
C ASN A 115 2.82 7.07 -4.47
N ASP A 116 2.64 5.95 -3.75
CA ASP A 116 3.19 4.65 -4.14
C ASP A 116 2.53 4.09 -5.42
N PHE A 117 1.31 4.54 -5.72
CA PHE A 117 0.54 4.14 -6.90
C PHE A 117 0.69 5.12 -8.07
N TYR A 118 1.51 6.17 -7.93
CA TYR A 118 1.67 7.18 -8.97
C TYR A 118 2.38 6.61 -10.21
N ILE A 119 1.74 6.78 -11.37
CA ILE A 119 2.30 6.32 -12.65
C ILE A 119 2.64 7.46 -13.61
N GLY A 120 2.03 8.64 -13.45
CA GLY A 120 2.27 9.77 -14.34
C GLY A 120 1.29 10.93 -14.20
N ASP A 121 1.46 11.95 -15.04
CA ASP A 121 0.60 13.13 -15.08
C ASP A 121 -0.46 13.00 -16.18
N LEU A 122 -1.59 13.67 -15.99
CA LEU A 122 -2.66 13.76 -16.98
C LEU A 122 -2.32 14.82 -18.03
N LYS A 123 -2.57 14.49 -19.29
CA LYS A 123 -2.54 15.45 -20.41
C LYS A 123 -3.79 16.31 -20.39
N LEU A 124 -3.61 17.59 -20.13
CA LEU A 124 -4.64 18.64 -20.23
C LEU A 124 -4.95 18.99 -21.70
#